data_AF-A0AA88HAN4-F1
#
_entry.id   AF-A0AA88HAN4-F1
#
_cell.length_a   1.000
_cell.length_b   1.000
_cell.length_c   1.000
_cell.angle_alpha   90.00
_cell.angle_beta   90.00
_cell.angle_gamma   90.00
#
_symmetry.space_group_name_H-M   'P 1'
#
loop_
_entity.id
_entity.type
_entity.pdbx_description
1 polymer ?
#
loop_
_entity_poly.entity_id
_entity_poly.type
_entity_poly.pdbx_seq_one_letter_code
_entity_poly.pdbx_strand_id
1 'polypeptide(L)'
;MIGLTDVDESSPLHMQLVDAITNAGQGATFGARVVALRYVFNWQLNDAGAVYARAKADYEHAISRRVTAEMAKGELDGRRMSLGWAQAIAEEAAYEQKLAYLLAEQRERSMRHFLQTLDASLDNFRTMRADERAADRAHSQGIGGGA
;
A
#
# COMPACT_ATOMS: atom_id res chain seq x y z
N MET A 1 0.81 -21.83 -7.71
CA MET A 1 -0.26 -21.22 -6.88
C MET A 1 0.38 -20.02 -6.19
N ILE A 2 -0.15 -18.80 -6.37
CA ILE A 2 0.40 -17.60 -5.69
C ILE A 2 0.07 -17.77 -4.20
N GLY A 3 1.07 -18.08 -3.36
CA GLY A 3 1.13 -17.82 -1.91
C GLY A 3 -0.07 -18.11 -0.99
N LEU A 4 -1.08 -18.86 -1.42
CA LEU A 4 -2.35 -19.10 -0.68
C LEU A 4 -2.50 -20.59 -0.33
N THR A 5 -1.41 -21.28 -0.06
CA THR A 5 -1.44 -22.71 0.30
C THR A 5 -2.00 -22.94 1.70
N ASP A 6 -1.76 -22.00 2.61
CA ASP A 6 -2.29 -22.01 3.98
C ASP A 6 -3.14 -20.75 4.18
N VAL A 7 -4.46 -20.90 4.01
CA VAL A 7 -5.39 -19.79 4.18
C VAL A 7 -5.49 -19.45 5.66
N ASP A 8 -5.17 -18.20 6.00
CA ASP A 8 -5.39 -17.68 7.35
C ASP A 8 -6.83 -17.16 7.45
N GLU A 9 -7.71 -18.02 7.95
CA GLU A 9 -9.13 -17.71 8.15
C GLU A 9 -9.37 -16.55 9.14
N SER A 10 -8.38 -16.25 10.00
CA SER A 10 -8.47 -15.13 10.95
C SER A 10 -8.20 -13.77 10.31
N SER A 11 -7.69 -13.75 9.08
CA SER A 11 -7.39 -12.53 8.32
C SER A 11 -8.48 -12.27 7.27
N PRO A 12 -9.36 -11.26 7.47
CA PRO A 12 -10.41 -10.94 6.51
C PRO A 12 -9.86 -10.58 5.13
N LEU A 13 -8.68 -9.96 5.08
CA LEU A 13 -8.00 -9.65 3.83
C LEU A 13 -7.58 -10.93 3.10
N HIS A 14 -7.00 -11.89 3.82
CA HIS A 14 -6.57 -13.16 3.23
C HIS A 14 -7.77 -13.90 2.62
N MET A 15 -8.88 -13.97 3.36
CA MET A 15 -10.13 -14.56 2.87
C MET A 15 -10.66 -13.87 1.61
N GLN A 16 -10.70 -12.53 1.60
CA GLN A 16 -11.14 -11.77 0.41
C GLN A 16 -10.25 -12.01 -0.82
N LEU A 17 -8.94 -12.20 -0.63
CA LEU A 17 -8.01 -12.51 -1.72
C LEU A 17 -8.21 -13.94 -2.24
N VAL A 18 -8.44 -14.91 -1.36
CA VAL A 18 -8.77 -16.30 -1.75
C VAL A 18 -10.09 -16.34 -2.52
N ASP A 19 -11.11 -15.63 -2.03
CA ASP A 19 -12.40 -15.53 -2.69
C ASP A 19 -12.26 -14.87 -4.06
N ALA A 20 -11.47 -13.81 -4.19
CA ALA A 20 -11.21 -13.16 -5.48
C ALA A 20 -10.58 -14.10 -6.51
N ILE A 21 -9.63 -14.94 -6.09
CA ILE A 21 -9.02 -15.94 -6.98
C ILE A 21 -9.99 -17.07 -7.32
N THR A 22 -10.77 -17.53 -6.35
CA THR A 22 -11.74 -18.61 -6.54
C THR A 22 -12.87 -18.18 -7.47
N ASN A 23 -13.41 -16.98 -7.25
CA ASN A 23 -14.48 -16.39 -8.05
C ASN A 23 -14.05 -16.02 -9.48
N ALA A 24 -12.75 -15.88 -9.74
CA ALA A 24 -12.25 -15.75 -11.11
C ALA A 24 -12.57 -17.01 -11.95
N GLY A 25 -12.76 -18.17 -11.32
CA GLY A 25 -13.16 -19.43 -11.95
C GLY A 25 -11.99 -20.39 -12.23
N GLN A 26 -12.29 -21.67 -12.35
CA GLN A 26 -11.27 -22.73 -12.50
C GLN A 26 -10.43 -22.60 -13.79
N GLY A 27 -10.98 -22.00 -14.85
CA GLY A 27 -10.29 -21.71 -16.12
C GLY A 27 -9.63 -20.34 -16.20
N ALA A 28 -9.66 -19.53 -15.13
CA ALA A 28 -9.13 -18.17 -15.17
C ALA A 28 -7.63 -18.16 -15.46
N THR A 29 -7.24 -17.35 -16.45
CA THR A 29 -5.83 -17.10 -16.75
C THR A 29 -5.13 -16.45 -15.57
N PHE A 30 -3.81 -16.57 -15.52
CA PHE A 30 -2.99 -15.88 -14.51
C PHE A 30 -3.31 -14.38 -14.46
N GLY A 31 -3.38 -13.72 -15.62
CA GLY A 31 -3.73 -12.29 -15.70
C GLY A 31 -5.10 -11.96 -15.10
N ALA A 32 -6.13 -12.78 -15.34
CA ALA A 32 -7.45 -12.56 -14.75
C ALA A 32 -7.43 -12.67 -13.21
N ARG A 33 -6.67 -13.63 -12.66
CA ARG A 33 -6.49 -13.80 -11.21
C ARG A 33 -5.74 -12.62 -10.59
N VAL A 34 -4.70 -12.12 -11.25
CA VAL A 34 -3.95 -10.94 -10.76
C VAL A 34 -4.80 -9.68 -10.81
N VAL A 35 -5.63 -9.48 -11.84
CA VAL A 35 -6.59 -8.35 -11.89
C VAL A 35 -7.60 -8.43 -10.73
N ALA A 36 -8.14 -9.62 -10.44
CA ALA A 36 -9.06 -9.81 -9.31
C ALA A 36 -8.40 -9.45 -7.97
N LEU A 37 -7.16 -9.92 -7.75
CA LEU A 37 -6.37 -9.56 -6.57
C LEU A 37 -6.15 -8.04 -6.46
N ARG A 38 -5.78 -7.38 -7.57
CA ARG A 38 -5.57 -5.93 -7.58
C ARG A 38 -6.84 -5.16 -7.21
N TYR A 39 -8.00 -5.60 -7.67
CA TYR A 39 -9.27 -4.94 -7.35
C TYR A 39 -9.55 -4.96 -5.84
N VAL A 40 -9.47 -6.13 -5.21
CA VAL A 40 -9.66 -6.27 -3.75
C VAL A 40 -8.61 -5.48 -2.98
N PHE A 41 -7.34 -5.59 -3.39
CA PHE A 41 -6.24 -4.95 -2.68
C PHE A 41 -6.26 -3.42 -2.80
N ASN A 42 -6.78 -2.87 -3.90
CA ASN A 42 -6.96 -1.42 -4.07
C ASN A 42 -7.95 -0.84 -3.05
N TRP A 43 -9.07 -1.52 -2.77
CA TRP A 43 -9.99 -1.10 -1.71
C TRP A 43 -9.31 -1.01 -0.35
N GLN A 44 -8.46 -1.99 -0.05
CA GLN A 44 -7.72 -2.05 1.21
C GLN A 44 -6.63 -0.97 1.28
N LEU A 45 -6.00 -0.64 0.16
CA LEU A 45 -5.07 0.49 0.07
C LEU A 45 -5.79 1.81 0.33
N ASN A 46 -7.00 2.00 -0.21
CA ASN A 46 -7.78 3.22 0.03
C ASN A 46 -8.15 3.38 1.51
N ASP A 47 -8.54 2.29 2.18
CA ASP A 47 -8.79 2.28 3.62
C ASP A 47 -7.52 2.63 4.42
N ALA A 48 -6.40 1.98 4.11
CA ALA A 48 -5.11 2.30 4.73
C ALA A 48 -4.69 3.77 4.49
N GLY A 49 -4.96 4.31 3.30
CA GLY A 49 -4.72 5.70 2.96
C GLY A 49 -5.58 6.67 3.77
N ALA A 50 -6.86 6.34 4.01
CA ALA A 50 -7.74 7.13 4.86
C ALA A 50 -7.28 7.13 6.33
N VAL A 51 -6.87 5.95 6.84
CA VAL A 51 -6.29 5.81 8.19
C VAL A 51 -5.01 6.63 8.32
N TYR A 52 -4.10 6.55 7.35
CA TYR A 52 -2.88 7.35 7.31
C TYR A 52 -3.17 8.85 7.29
N ALA A 53 -4.07 9.31 6.41
CA ALA A 53 -4.43 10.72 6.31
C ALA A 53 -5.00 11.26 7.62
N ARG A 54 -5.87 10.48 8.29
CA ARG A 54 -6.42 10.85 9.60
C ARG A 54 -5.34 10.91 10.67
N ALA A 55 -4.52 9.87 10.80
CA ALA A 55 -3.45 9.82 11.80
C ALA A 55 -2.44 10.97 11.62
N LYS A 56 -2.12 11.31 10.37
CA LYS A 56 -1.29 12.47 10.04
C LYS A 56 -1.93 13.78 10.49
N ALA A 57 -3.19 14.01 10.14
CA ALA A 57 -3.91 15.22 10.50
C ALA A 57 -4.02 15.37 12.03
N ASP A 58 -4.31 14.28 12.75
CA ASP A 58 -4.41 14.26 14.21
C ASP A 58 -3.07 14.63 14.86
N TYR A 59 -1.95 14.06 14.36
CA TYR A 59 -0.61 14.40 14.82
C TYR A 59 -0.25 15.86 14.56
N GLU A 60 -0.42 16.35 13.32
CA GLU A 60 -0.10 17.73 12.94
C GLU A 60 -0.94 18.75 13.72
N HIS A 61 -2.22 18.43 13.96
CA HIS A 61 -3.10 19.25 14.76
C HIS A 61 -2.68 19.28 16.24
N ALA A 62 -2.34 18.12 16.82
CA ALA A 62 -1.88 18.02 18.20
C ALA A 62 -0.59 18.81 18.44
N ILE A 63 0.40 18.65 17.56
CA ILE A 63 1.66 19.41 17.60
C ILE A 63 1.38 20.92 17.53
N SER A 64 0.63 21.34 16.51
CA SER A 64 0.37 22.77 16.27
C SER A 64 -0.30 23.42 17.47
N ARG A 65 -1.35 22.77 18.01
CA ARG A 65 -2.04 23.26 19.22
C ARG A 65 -1.11 23.35 20.43
N ARG A 66 -0.25 22.35 20.62
CA ARG A 66 0.63 22.31 21.79
C ARG A 66 1.75 23.34 21.69
N VAL A 67 2.36 23.50 20.52
CA VAL A 67 3.36 24.55 20.27
C VAL A 67 2.79 25.93 20.58
N THR A 68 1.58 26.24 20.07
CA THR A 68 0.92 27.52 20.35
C THR A 68 0.69 27.71 21.85
N ALA A 69 0.23 26.67 22.57
CA ALA A 69 -0.01 26.75 24.00
C ALA A 69 1.29 26.99 24.81
N GLU A 70 2.37 26.28 24.50
CA GLU A 70 3.66 26.43 25.21
C GLU A 70 4.30 27.80 24.92
N MET A 71 4.18 28.30 23.69
CA MET A 71 4.64 29.64 23.32
C MET A 71 3.87 30.74 24.07
N ALA A 72 2.54 30.65 24.10
CA ALA A 72 1.69 31.59 24.83
C ALA A 72 1.96 31.56 26.35
N LYS A 73 2.20 30.37 26.91
CA LYS A 73 2.56 30.22 28.32
C LYS A 73 3.89 30.89 28.64
N GLY A 74 4.91 30.72 27.79
CA GLY A 74 6.19 31.39 27.97
C GLY A 74 6.05 32.91 28.03
N GLU A 75 5.25 33.47 27.13
CA GLU A 75 4.96 34.92 27.10
C GLU A 75 4.28 35.40 28.40
N LEU A 76 3.29 34.66 28.91
CA LEU A 76 2.63 34.95 30.19
C LEU A 76 3.58 34.84 31.40
N ASP A 77 4.51 33.88 31.38
CA ASP A 77 5.49 33.66 32.45
C ASP A 77 6.66 34.67 32.40
N GLY A 78 6.65 35.62 31.46
CA GLY A 78 7.73 36.59 31.24
C GLY A 78 9.04 35.95 30.75
N ARG A 79 8.97 34.72 30.24
CA ARG A 79 10.12 33.95 29.74
C ARG A 79 10.06 33.87 28.22
N ARG A 80 11.15 34.22 27.53
CA ARG A 80 11.20 34.05 26.08
C ARG A 80 11.30 32.56 25.74
N MET A 81 10.17 31.97 25.34
CA MET A 81 10.12 30.62 24.80
C MET A 81 10.68 30.60 23.38
N SER A 82 11.58 29.67 23.08
CA SER A 82 12.02 29.46 21.69
C SER A 82 11.06 28.49 20.99
N LEU A 83 10.83 28.71 19.70
CA LEU A 83 9.99 27.82 18.89
C LEU A 83 10.49 26.38 18.93
N GLY A 84 11.81 26.17 18.84
CA GLY A 84 12.41 24.83 18.87
C GLY A 84 12.17 24.08 20.17
N TRP A 85 12.17 24.78 21.32
CA TRP A 85 11.88 24.15 22.61
C TRP A 85 10.39 23.81 22.75
N ALA A 86 9.50 24.71 22.33
CA ALA A 86 8.07 24.43 22.28
C ALA A 86 7.73 23.25 21.34
N GLN A 87 8.43 23.15 20.20
CA GLN A 87 8.32 22.02 19.28
C GLN A 87 8.79 20.72 19.92
N ALA A 88 9.93 20.70 20.61
CA ALA A 88 10.44 19.49 21.26
C ALA A 88 9.44 18.95 22.30
N ILE A 89 8.86 19.82 23.12
CA ILE A 89 7.82 19.43 24.10
C ILE A 89 6.56 18.93 23.41
N ALA A 90 6.13 19.61 22.36
CA ALA A 90 4.96 19.19 21.61
C ALA A 90 5.18 17.80 20.97
N GLU A 91 6.36 17.56 20.39
CA GLU A 91 6.72 16.28 19.79
C GLU A 91 6.79 15.15 20.82
N GLU A 92 7.35 15.40 21.99
CA GLU A 92 7.39 14.42 23.08
C GLU A 92 5.98 14.10 23.58
N ALA A 93 5.14 15.12 23.77
CA ALA A 93 3.76 14.96 24.21
C ALA A 93 2.87 14.27 23.15
N ALA A 94 3.20 14.37 21.87
CA ALA A 94 2.46 13.77 20.76
C ALA A 94 3.10 12.48 20.24
N TYR A 95 3.97 11.84 21.03
CA TYR A 95 4.71 10.64 20.62
C TYR A 95 3.80 9.51 20.13
N GLU A 96 2.71 9.23 20.85
CA GLU A 96 1.78 8.15 20.47
C GLU A 96 1.09 8.45 19.12
N GLN A 97 0.70 9.70 18.89
CA GLN A 97 0.13 10.14 17.61
C GLN A 97 1.16 10.05 16.49
N LYS A 98 2.42 10.41 16.77
CA LYS A 98 3.55 10.27 15.83
C LYS A 98 3.77 8.81 15.46
N LEU A 99 3.76 7.92 16.43
CA LEU A 99 3.90 6.48 16.21
C LEU A 99 2.73 5.93 15.38
N ALA A 100 1.49 6.28 15.73
CA ALA A 100 0.30 5.87 14.97
C ALA A 100 0.36 6.35 13.51
N TYR A 101 0.76 7.61 13.29
CA TYR A 101 1.02 8.19 11.98
C TYR A 101 2.06 7.39 11.19
N LEU A 102 3.23 7.11 11.77
CA LEU A 102 4.32 6.39 11.10
C LEU A 102 3.96 4.93 10.77
N LEU A 103 3.23 4.25 11.67
CA LEU A 103 2.77 2.88 11.41
C LEU A 103 1.73 2.85 10.29
N ALA A 104 0.79 3.79 10.28
CA ALA A 104 -0.18 3.92 9.20
C ALA A 104 0.49 4.26 7.86
N GLU A 105 1.52 5.12 7.88
CA GLU A 105 2.34 5.44 6.71
C GLU A 105 3.04 4.21 6.14
N GLN A 106 3.70 3.44 7.02
CA GLN A 106 4.42 2.25 6.61
C GLN A 106 3.48 1.19 6.02
N ARG A 107 2.27 1.06 6.58
CA ARG A 107 1.22 0.18 6.06
C ARG A 107 0.74 0.63 4.68
N GLU A 108 0.44 1.92 4.50
CA GLU A 108 0.03 2.45 3.19
C GLU A 108 1.11 2.23 2.13
N ARG A 109 2.37 2.55 2.46
CA ARG A 109 3.51 2.38 1.55
C ARG A 109 3.74 0.93 1.16
N SER A 110 3.70 0.01 2.13
CA SER A 110 3.88 -1.42 1.84
C SER A 110 2.78 -1.96 0.93
N MET A 111 1.54 -1.52 1.15
CA MET A 111 0.40 -1.89 0.30
C MET A 111 0.53 -1.30 -1.11
N ARG A 112 0.98 -0.06 -1.24
CA ARG A 112 1.28 0.56 -2.54
C ARG A 112 2.36 -0.20 -3.30
N HIS A 113 3.43 -0.60 -2.63
CA HIS A 113 4.49 -1.41 -3.22
C HIS A 113 3.98 -2.78 -3.67
N PHE A 114 3.11 -3.42 -2.88
CA PHE A 114 2.51 -4.69 -3.28
C PHE A 114 1.68 -4.55 -4.57
N LEU A 115 0.87 -3.49 -4.69
CA LEU A 115 0.13 -3.23 -5.95
C LEU A 115 1.08 -3.02 -7.14
N GLN A 116 2.19 -2.30 -6.95
CA GLN A 116 3.21 -2.13 -7.99
C GLN A 116 3.82 -3.46 -8.43
N THR A 117 4.05 -4.39 -7.49
CA THR A 117 4.51 -5.75 -7.80
C THR A 117 3.48 -6.54 -8.60
N LEU A 118 2.18 -6.41 -8.28
CA LEU A 118 1.12 -7.03 -9.07
C LEU A 118 1.03 -6.45 -10.49
N ASP A 119 1.23 -5.14 -10.63
CA ASP A 119 1.29 -4.47 -11.94
C ASP A 119 2.47 -4.97 -12.78
N ALA A 120 3.68 -4.99 -12.22
CA ALA A 120 4.85 -5.53 -12.90
C ALA A 120 4.65 -6.99 -13.31
N SER A 121 3.98 -7.79 -12.48
CA SER A 121 3.65 -9.18 -12.80
C SER A 121 2.66 -9.32 -13.96
N LEU A 122 1.68 -8.41 -14.07
CA LEU A 122 0.76 -8.35 -15.21
C LEU A 122 1.47 -7.99 -16.51
N ASP A 123 2.38 -7.02 -16.46
CA ASP A 123 3.12 -6.59 -17.64
C ASP A 123 4.07 -7.68 -18.12
N ASN A 124 4.76 -8.37 -17.21
CA ASN A 124 5.55 -9.56 -17.54
C ASN A 124 4.69 -10.64 -18.21
N PHE A 125 3.51 -10.93 -17.66
CA PHE A 125 2.59 -11.90 -18.26
C PHE A 125 2.13 -11.49 -19.67
N ARG A 126 1.85 -10.20 -19.89
CA ARG A 126 1.48 -9.67 -21.22
C ARG A 126 2.61 -9.83 -22.23
N THR A 127 3.85 -9.53 -21.82
CA THR A 127 5.04 -9.70 -22.65
C THR A 127 5.24 -11.17 -23.02
N MET A 128 5.20 -12.09 -22.04
CA MET A 128 5.31 -13.53 -22.31
C MET A 128 4.24 -14.02 -23.30
N ARG A 129 2.98 -13.61 -23.12
CA ARG A 129 1.89 -13.93 -24.06
C ARG A 129 2.07 -13.31 -25.45
N ALA A 130 2.79 -12.20 -25.57
CA ALA A 130 3.12 -11.61 -26.86
C ALA A 130 4.23 -12.42 -27.57
N ASP A 131 5.24 -12.85 -26.82
CA ASP A 131 6.33 -13.68 -27.33
C ASP A 131 5.84 -15.06 -27.77
N GLU A 132 4.98 -15.71 -26.98
CA GLU A 132 4.31 -16.97 -27.36
C GLU A 132 3.56 -16.81 -28.70
N ARG A 133 2.76 -15.75 -28.84
CA ARG A 133 2.03 -15.47 -30.10
C ARG A 133 2.96 -15.14 -31.27
N ALA A 134 4.16 -14.61 -31.01
CA ALA A 134 5.15 -14.37 -32.05
C ALA A 134 5.80 -15.68 -32.51
N ALA A 135 6.16 -16.56 -31.56
CA ALA A 135 6.70 -17.89 -31.83
C ALA A 135 5.69 -18.76 -32.60
N ASP A 136 4.43 -18.79 -32.18
CA ASP A 136 3.35 -19.54 -32.86
C ASP A 136 3.18 -19.07 -34.31
N ARG A 137 3.24 -17.75 -34.55
CA ARG A 137 3.17 -17.19 -35.90
C ARG A 137 4.38 -17.61 -36.74
N ALA A 138 5.60 -17.52 -36.21
CA ALA A 138 6.82 -17.94 -36.91
C ALA A 138 6.78 -19.44 -37.27
N HIS A 139 6.28 -20.28 -36.37
CA HIS A 139 6.11 -21.71 -36.61
C HIS A 139 5.03 -21.98 -37.67
N SER A 140 3.89 -21.28 -37.61
CA SER A 140 2.80 -21.42 -38.60
C SER A 140 3.15 -20.91 -40.00
N GLN A 141 4.11 -19.97 -40.11
CA GLN A 141 4.59 -19.43 -41.39
C GLN A 141 5.73 -20.25 -42.01
N GLY A 142 6.08 -21.40 -41.43
CA GLY A 142 7.07 -22.32 -42.02
C GLY A 142 8.51 -21.82 -41.97
N ILE A 143 8.85 -20.90 -41.04
CA ILE A 143 10.26 -20.57 -40.74
C ILE A 143 10.82 -21.70 -39.86
N GLY A 144 10.93 -22.88 -40.45
CA GLY A 144 11.40 -24.13 -39.85
C GLY A 144 11.87 -25.14 -40.89
N GLY A 145 12.17 -24.68 -42.11
CA GLY A 145 12.68 -25.49 -43.20
C GLY A 145 13.86 -24.81 -43.87
N GLY A 146 15.07 -25.17 -43.45
CA GLY A 146 16.33 -24.73 -44.05
C GLY A 146 17.50 -25.27 -43.25
N ALA A 147 17.89 -26.49 -43.56
CA ALA A 147 19.18 -27.06 -43.21
C ALA A 147 20.34 -26.24 -43.81
#